data_AF-A0A220S946-F1
#
_entry.id   AF-A0A220S946-F1
#
_cell.length_a   1.000
_cell.length_b   1.000
_cell.length_c   1.000
_cell.angle_alpha   90.00
_cell.angle_beta   90.00
_cell.angle_gamma   90.00
#
_symmetry.space_group_name_H-M   'P 1'
#
loop_
_entity.id
_entity.type
_entity.pdbx_description
1 polymer ?
#
loop_
_entity_poly.entity_id
_entity_poly.type
_entity_poly.pdbx_seq_one_letter_code
_entity_poly.pdbx_strand_id
1 'polypeptide(L)'
;MEDYDYNIHIPSQGAITQDAQATVDAITKSIQPIWRPDTSYFVRFKLKDTVDNGQGQQNFDYAYAFRTGGPLGFFHLDKDSTYGDIPVANSNNILEDTVGIIRDPNGNVVQRDLTPHPDLYPHTSLRAYIDYQRSYPNADGNIVNAKPLFYDDVTTKISMYFTSSYVSKLLDGWEDYQGLGKRGGTMKIIIKDPVEGISIINPPRLDTTEENIQLSQVDIPQTIEEWKEDDNPAIPPVLDQYFNMLNNGENCTGVVTLVKPKSHYRIVTPKRLKPQKLYTAQVLNFYWGNQQVNISQITEDLKLKYAKEVHKFVFQTSRYKDFPEQVNSCYIPYTDENGTAKTKEAVYEIERSIAANKLGAAWDIIQGTSNPLSEAIALQYQHPFDRILQGLFGIAPLEDAPTTEFNKIIDSTTGNVVALLIRNPEPFNHPKIPLEYINRSVDNKYGMIDVMKVAAGGGKPTVDQNYKVIYSKDYAQAIVMNAGQSITAEQLNFQFVYKVWNGTLYEVSDSRIVYNIKIN
;
A
#
# COMPACT_ATOMS: atom_id res chain seq x y z
N MET A 1 8.36 59.35 12.47
CA MET A 1 7.09 59.00 13.12
C MET A 1 6.63 57.64 12.61
N GLU A 2 6.59 57.41 11.29
CA GLU A 2 6.24 56.10 10.72
C GLU A 2 7.10 54.93 11.23
N ASP A 3 8.43 55.07 11.35
CA ASP A 3 9.30 54.00 11.87
C ASP A 3 9.08 53.66 13.36
N TYR A 4 8.55 54.59 14.16
CA TYR A 4 8.27 54.35 15.58
C TYR A 4 6.93 53.64 15.76
N ASP A 5 5.90 54.08 15.03
CA ASP A 5 4.59 53.41 15.01
C ASP A 5 4.71 52.00 14.41
N TYR A 6 5.53 51.82 13.37
CA TYR A 6 5.80 50.51 12.79
C TYR A 6 6.43 49.55 13.81
N ASN A 7 7.43 50.00 14.59
CA ASN A 7 8.09 49.16 15.60
C ASN A 7 7.22 48.83 16.82
N ILE A 8 6.23 49.67 17.16
CA ILE A 8 5.27 49.38 18.24
C ILE A 8 4.26 48.30 17.83
N HIS A 9 3.95 48.21 16.54
CA HIS A 9 3.01 47.23 16.00
C HIS A 9 3.65 45.89 15.63
N ILE A 10 4.99 45.76 15.69
CA ILE A 10 5.67 44.48 15.55
C ILE A 10 5.46 43.68 16.84
N PRO A 11 4.83 42.48 16.76
CA PRO A 11 4.66 41.63 17.93
C PRO A 11 6.01 41.31 18.57
N SER A 12 6.07 41.35 19.90
CA SER A 12 7.28 40.92 20.61
C SER A 12 7.57 39.44 20.32
N GLN A 13 8.84 39.04 20.42
CA GLN A 13 9.21 37.63 20.26
C GLN A 13 8.43 36.71 21.22
N GLY A 14 8.08 37.21 22.41
CA GLY A 14 7.23 36.51 23.37
C GLY A 14 5.80 36.31 22.85
N ALA A 15 5.20 37.31 22.21
CA ALA A 15 3.88 37.21 21.61
C ALA A 15 3.87 36.23 20.43
N ILE A 16 4.91 36.25 19.58
CA ILE A 16 5.07 35.29 18.46
C ILE A 16 5.20 33.86 19.00
N THR A 17 6.00 33.66 20.06
CA THR A 17 6.17 32.34 20.67
C THR A 17 4.87 31.84 21.31
N GLN A 18 4.10 32.73 21.95
CA GLN A 18 2.82 32.38 22.55
C GLN A 18 1.78 31.99 21.49
N ASP A 19 1.72 32.73 20.38
CA ASP A 19 0.82 32.43 19.26
C ASP A 19 1.19 31.12 18.55
N ALA A 20 2.49 30.88 18.35
CA ALA A 20 3.00 29.61 17.85
C ALA A 20 2.62 28.45 18.78
N GLN A 21 2.79 28.60 20.10
CA GLN A 21 2.41 27.57 21.07
C GLN A 21 0.88 27.36 21.12
N ALA A 22 0.08 28.43 20.99
CA ALA A 22 -1.38 28.32 20.94
C ALA A 22 -1.83 27.54 19.70
N THR A 23 -1.18 27.76 18.55
CA THR A 23 -1.42 26.99 17.33
C THR A 23 -1.04 25.52 17.49
N VAL A 24 0.10 25.24 18.12
CA VAL A 24 0.55 23.87 18.43
C VAL A 24 -0.41 23.17 19.37
N ASP A 25 -0.86 23.86 20.41
CA ASP A 25 -1.87 23.36 21.35
C ASP A 25 -3.20 23.10 20.64
N ALA A 26 -3.63 23.98 19.74
CA ALA A 26 -4.84 23.78 18.95
C ALA A 26 -4.76 22.55 18.04
N ILE A 27 -3.58 22.19 17.53
CA ILE A 27 -3.40 20.98 16.71
C ILE A 27 -3.29 19.72 17.59
N THR A 28 -2.46 19.78 18.64
CA THR A 28 -2.08 18.60 19.43
C THR A 28 -3.06 18.27 20.57
N LYS A 29 -3.82 19.27 21.05
CA LYS A 29 -4.81 19.11 22.12
C LYS A 29 -6.25 19.19 21.60
N SER A 30 -6.44 19.17 20.27
CA SER A 30 -7.77 19.06 19.66
C SER A 30 -8.38 17.69 19.94
N ILE A 31 -9.60 17.71 20.46
CA ILE A 31 -10.39 16.50 20.67
C ILE A 31 -11.17 16.25 19.38
N GLN A 32 -10.92 15.12 18.72
CA GLN A 32 -11.77 14.61 17.64
C GLN A 32 -12.73 13.56 18.20
N PRO A 33 -13.98 13.93 18.58
CA PRO A 33 -14.93 12.96 19.10
C PRO A 33 -15.34 11.99 18.01
N ILE A 34 -15.27 10.69 18.31
CA ILE A 34 -15.85 9.64 17.49
C ILE A 34 -17.21 9.33 18.09
N TRP A 35 -18.28 9.68 17.38
CA TRP A 35 -19.64 9.42 17.83
C TRP A 35 -20.01 7.96 17.54
N ARG A 36 -20.49 7.27 18.58
CA ARG A 36 -20.97 5.89 18.46
C ARG A 36 -22.18 5.83 17.53
N PRO A 37 -22.31 4.82 16.65
CA PRO A 37 -23.49 4.66 15.82
C PRO A 37 -24.76 4.37 16.64
N ASP A 38 -25.92 4.61 16.04
CA ASP A 38 -27.26 4.36 16.60
C ASP A 38 -27.46 4.95 18.00
N THR A 39 -26.88 6.13 18.25
CA THR A 39 -26.87 6.78 19.57
C THR A 39 -27.34 8.23 19.47
N SER A 40 -28.20 8.63 20.41
CA SER A 40 -28.64 10.01 20.55
C SER A 40 -27.70 10.78 21.47
N TYR A 41 -27.25 11.92 21.01
CA TYR A 41 -26.38 12.84 21.72
C TYR A 41 -27.08 14.16 21.95
N PHE A 42 -26.72 14.83 23.04
CA PHE A 42 -27.00 16.24 23.23
C PHE A 42 -25.69 16.94 23.57
N VAL A 43 -25.42 18.06 22.91
CA VAL A 43 -24.27 18.90 23.19
C VAL A 43 -24.78 20.21 23.75
N ARG A 44 -24.36 20.50 24.97
CA ARG A 44 -24.66 21.75 25.65
C ARG A 44 -23.43 22.64 25.63
N PHE A 45 -23.57 23.83 25.07
CA PHE A 45 -22.54 24.85 25.06
C PHE A 45 -23.01 26.03 25.89
N LYS A 46 -22.12 26.55 26.74
CA LYS A 46 -22.36 27.80 27.45
C LYS A 46 -21.43 28.86 26.86
N LEU A 47 -22.00 29.81 26.13
CA LEU A 47 -21.28 30.94 25.57
C LEU A 47 -21.32 32.09 26.56
N LYS A 48 -20.20 32.77 26.75
CA LYS A 48 -20.12 34.00 27.54
C LYS A 48 -19.76 35.13 26.60
N ASP A 49 -20.68 36.07 26.43
CA ASP A 49 -20.40 37.32 25.75
C ASP A 49 -19.89 38.36 26.76
N THR A 50 -18.81 39.05 26.41
CA THR A 50 -18.19 40.07 27.25
C THR A 50 -18.03 41.34 26.42
N VAL A 51 -18.89 42.32 26.69
CA VAL A 51 -18.91 43.63 26.02
C VAL A 51 -18.43 44.73 26.98
N ASP A 52 -18.09 45.90 26.42
CA ASP A 52 -17.68 47.10 27.17
C ASP A 52 -16.53 46.84 28.16
N ASN A 53 -15.45 46.21 27.67
CA ASN A 53 -14.23 45.98 28.45
C ASN A 53 -14.48 45.20 29.78
N GLY A 54 -15.47 44.31 29.78
CA GLY A 54 -15.81 43.46 30.93
C GLY A 54 -16.98 43.94 31.79
N GLN A 55 -17.58 45.10 31.47
CA GLN A 55 -18.71 45.68 32.20
C GLN A 55 -20.04 44.97 31.90
N GLY A 56 -20.23 44.50 30.65
CA GLY A 56 -21.39 43.70 30.26
C GLY A 56 -20.99 42.23 30.11
N GLN A 57 -21.57 41.35 30.94
CA GLN A 57 -21.37 39.90 30.81
C GLN A 57 -22.71 39.20 30.73
N GLN A 58 -22.97 38.52 29.63
CA GLN A 58 -24.17 37.69 29.46
C GLN A 58 -23.76 36.27 29.09
N ASN A 59 -24.37 35.31 29.79
CA ASN A 59 -24.21 33.90 29.47
C ASN A 59 -25.40 33.43 28.63
N PHE A 60 -25.12 32.70 27.56
CA PHE A 60 -26.11 32.04 26.72
C PHE A 60 -25.90 30.54 26.80
N ASP A 61 -26.94 29.81 27.18
CA ASP A 61 -26.96 28.36 27.19
C ASP A 61 -27.65 27.87 25.90
N TYR A 62 -26.91 27.14 25.07
CA TYR A 62 -27.44 26.49 23.88
C TYR A 62 -27.36 24.96 24.04
N ALA A 63 -28.39 24.27 23.60
CA ALA A 63 -28.42 22.80 23.57
C ALA A 63 -28.84 22.33 22.18
N TYR A 64 -28.03 21.44 21.61
CA TYR A 64 -28.32 20.80 20.32
C TYR A 64 -28.39 19.30 20.55
N ALA A 65 -29.45 18.67 20.06
CA ALA A 65 -29.58 17.22 20.07
C ALA A 65 -29.43 16.70 18.65
N PHE A 66 -28.72 15.59 18.50
CA PHE A 66 -28.62 14.87 17.23
C PHE A 66 -28.55 13.37 17.50
N ARG A 67 -28.82 12.58 16.47
CA ARG A 67 -28.67 11.13 16.51
C ARG A 67 -27.72 10.70 15.41
N THR A 68 -26.85 9.76 15.72
CA THR A 68 -26.01 9.09 14.73
C THR A 68 -26.77 7.95 14.07
N GLY A 69 -26.62 7.81 12.76
CA GLY A 69 -27.01 6.60 12.02
C GLY A 69 -25.97 5.50 12.20
N GLY A 70 -26.18 4.36 11.52
CA GLY A 70 -25.28 3.22 11.56
C GLY A 70 -23.83 3.54 11.12
N PRO A 71 -22.89 2.60 11.30
CA PRO A 71 -21.49 2.81 10.92
C PRO A 71 -21.30 2.88 9.39
N LEU A 72 -20.04 2.91 8.93
CA LEU A 72 -19.70 2.98 7.50
C LEU A 72 -20.45 1.93 6.68
N GLY A 73 -21.12 2.34 5.61
CA GLY A 73 -21.95 1.47 4.78
C GLY A 73 -23.38 1.23 5.31
N PHE A 74 -23.70 1.70 6.52
CA PHE A 74 -25.05 1.64 7.11
C PHE A 74 -25.64 3.03 7.38
N PHE A 75 -24.81 4.06 7.50
CA PHE A 75 -25.24 5.43 7.81
C PHE A 75 -26.33 5.96 6.85
N HIS A 76 -26.16 5.73 5.55
CA HIS A 76 -27.09 6.18 4.50
C HIS A 76 -28.39 5.35 4.42
N LEU A 77 -28.48 4.26 5.20
CA LEU A 77 -29.66 3.40 5.25
C LEU A 77 -30.57 3.74 6.44
N ASP A 78 -30.14 4.62 7.34
CA ASP A 78 -31.01 5.10 8.42
C ASP A 78 -32.11 5.98 7.83
N LYS A 79 -33.35 5.72 8.24
CA LYS A 79 -34.56 6.42 7.76
C LYS A 79 -34.53 7.93 8.01
N ASP A 80 -33.77 8.36 9.01
CA ASP A 80 -33.67 9.78 9.41
C ASP A 80 -32.40 10.44 8.80
N SER A 81 -31.66 9.72 7.95
CA SER A 81 -30.46 10.21 7.27
C SER A 81 -30.81 10.92 5.97
N THR A 82 -30.39 12.17 5.81
CA THR A 82 -30.54 12.95 4.57
C THR A 82 -29.30 12.87 3.66
N TYR A 83 -28.53 11.79 3.81
CA TYR A 83 -27.21 11.68 3.22
C TYR A 83 -27.28 11.22 1.77
N GLY A 84 -27.04 12.18 0.87
CA GLY A 84 -27.15 11.98 -0.57
C GLY A 84 -28.52 12.34 -1.15
N ASP A 85 -29.28 13.14 -0.42
CA ASP A 85 -30.56 13.67 -0.88
C ASP A 85 -30.35 14.76 -1.93
N ILE A 86 -30.94 14.57 -3.10
CA ILE A 86 -30.93 15.50 -4.23
C ILE A 86 -32.37 15.92 -4.53
N PRO A 87 -32.70 17.23 -4.51
CA PRO A 87 -34.03 17.68 -4.89
C PRO A 87 -34.29 17.39 -6.38
N VAL A 88 -35.41 16.76 -6.69
CA VAL A 88 -35.78 16.42 -8.07
C VAL A 88 -36.38 17.65 -8.75
N ALA A 89 -35.78 18.06 -9.88
CA ALA A 89 -36.20 19.23 -10.63
C ALA A 89 -37.71 19.21 -10.96
N ASN A 90 -38.37 20.35 -10.75
CA ASN A 90 -39.82 20.54 -11.00
C ASN A 90 -40.75 19.62 -10.16
N SER A 91 -40.29 19.15 -9.00
CA SER A 91 -41.13 18.40 -8.06
C SER A 91 -40.74 18.70 -6.60
N ASN A 92 -41.60 18.34 -5.65
CA ASN A 92 -41.27 18.39 -4.23
C ASN A 92 -40.62 17.08 -3.74
N ASN A 93 -40.25 16.19 -4.65
CA ASN A 93 -39.69 14.89 -4.32
C ASN A 93 -38.17 14.98 -4.14
N ILE A 94 -37.62 14.04 -3.37
CA ILE A 94 -36.19 13.93 -3.09
C ILE A 94 -35.69 12.60 -3.65
N LEU A 95 -34.57 12.64 -4.36
CA LEU A 95 -33.81 11.47 -4.78
C LEU A 95 -32.76 11.14 -3.71
N GLU A 96 -32.87 9.97 -3.10
CA GLU A 96 -31.82 9.39 -2.25
C GLU A 96 -30.79 8.71 -3.18
N ASP A 97 -29.79 9.45 -3.64
CA ASP A 97 -28.82 8.95 -4.65
C ASP A 97 -27.96 7.79 -4.12
N THR A 98 -27.77 7.71 -2.79
CA THR A 98 -27.04 6.61 -2.14
C THR A 98 -27.75 5.26 -2.24
N VAL A 99 -29.09 5.26 -2.31
CA VAL A 99 -29.93 4.04 -2.32
C VAL A 99 -30.70 3.85 -3.64
N GLY A 100 -30.82 4.90 -4.45
CA GLY A 100 -31.48 4.86 -5.76
C GLY A 100 -33.01 4.89 -5.65
N ILE A 101 -33.54 5.69 -4.72
CA ILE A 101 -34.98 5.76 -4.42
C ILE A 101 -35.45 7.21 -4.47
N ILE A 102 -36.65 7.46 -4.99
CA ILE A 102 -37.32 8.77 -4.89
C ILE A 102 -38.41 8.72 -3.83
N ARG A 103 -38.40 9.70 -2.92
CA ARG A 103 -39.44 9.89 -1.91
C ARG A 103 -40.25 11.15 -2.12
N ASP A 104 -41.53 11.08 -1.74
CA ASP A 104 -42.40 12.24 -1.62
C ASP A 104 -42.11 13.02 -0.31
N PRO A 105 -42.66 14.24 -0.14
CA PRO A 105 -42.52 15.00 1.11
C PRO A 105 -43.05 14.30 2.37
N ASN A 106 -43.86 13.25 2.21
CA ASN A 106 -44.41 12.46 3.31
C ASN A 106 -43.55 11.21 3.62
N GLY A 107 -42.42 11.04 2.94
CA GLY A 107 -41.49 9.92 3.11
C GLY A 107 -41.88 8.63 2.38
N ASN A 108 -42.95 8.63 1.58
CA ASN A 108 -43.37 7.47 0.80
C ASN A 108 -42.50 7.31 -0.44
N VAL A 109 -42.18 6.05 -0.76
CA VAL A 109 -41.39 5.72 -1.95
C VAL A 109 -42.26 5.86 -3.21
N VAL A 110 -41.91 6.82 -4.07
CA VAL A 110 -42.60 7.11 -5.34
C VAL A 110 -42.02 6.28 -6.48
N GLN A 111 -40.70 6.08 -6.48
CA GLN A 111 -40.00 5.29 -7.49
C GLN A 111 -38.84 4.52 -6.85
N ARG A 112 -38.66 3.27 -7.31
CA ARG A 112 -37.55 2.38 -6.95
C ARG A 112 -36.71 2.08 -8.18
N ASP A 113 -35.55 1.46 -7.95
CA ASP A 113 -34.67 0.89 -8.98
C ASP A 113 -33.93 1.91 -9.85
N LEU A 114 -33.68 3.11 -9.32
CA LEU A 114 -32.70 4.01 -9.94
C LEU A 114 -31.30 3.47 -9.65
N THR A 115 -30.35 3.74 -10.55
CA THR A 115 -28.94 3.40 -10.34
C THR A 115 -28.41 4.20 -9.14
N PRO A 116 -28.04 3.55 -8.03
CA PRO A 116 -27.51 4.25 -6.88
C PRO A 116 -26.03 4.59 -7.11
N HIS A 117 -25.57 5.72 -6.56
CA HIS A 117 -24.17 6.14 -6.60
C HIS A 117 -23.58 6.27 -5.19
N PRO A 118 -23.62 5.22 -4.35
CA PRO A 118 -23.11 5.30 -2.99
C PRO A 118 -21.65 5.73 -2.96
N ASP A 119 -20.84 5.29 -3.93
CA ASP A 119 -19.42 5.59 -4.06
C ASP A 119 -19.05 7.09 -4.10
N LEU A 120 -19.99 7.98 -4.43
CA LEU A 120 -19.76 9.44 -4.40
C LEU A 120 -19.70 10.00 -2.97
N TYR A 121 -20.14 9.21 -2.00
CA TYR A 121 -20.38 9.66 -0.64
C TYR A 121 -19.42 8.97 0.35
N PRO A 122 -18.52 9.71 1.02
CA PRO A 122 -17.49 9.12 1.88
C PRO A 122 -17.98 8.13 2.95
N HIS A 123 -19.17 8.29 3.53
CA HIS A 123 -19.65 7.40 4.59
C HIS A 123 -20.30 6.08 4.10
N THR A 124 -20.36 5.86 2.79
CA THR A 124 -20.87 4.60 2.22
C THR A 124 -19.72 3.63 1.90
N SER A 125 -18.51 4.15 1.65
CA SER A 125 -17.38 3.39 1.09
C SER A 125 -16.08 3.67 1.85
N LEU A 126 -15.18 2.67 1.91
CA LEU A 126 -13.85 2.87 2.47
C LEU A 126 -12.89 3.65 1.58
N ARG A 127 -13.25 3.97 0.33
CA ARG A 127 -12.31 4.60 -0.63
C ARG A 127 -11.65 5.88 -0.11
N ALA A 128 -12.40 6.72 0.59
CA ALA A 128 -11.88 7.97 1.16
C ALA A 128 -10.94 7.76 2.36
N TYR A 129 -10.95 6.56 2.95
CA TYR A 129 -10.26 6.23 4.18
C TYR A 129 -9.04 5.33 3.98
N ILE A 130 -8.89 4.68 2.83
CA ILE A 130 -7.78 3.77 2.55
C ILE A 130 -6.52 4.57 2.19
N ASP A 131 -5.40 4.22 2.82
CA ASP A 131 -4.09 4.66 2.38
C ASP A 131 -3.59 3.72 1.27
N TYR A 132 -3.82 4.13 0.02
CA TYR A 132 -3.43 3.37 -1.18
C TYR A 132 -1.91 3.29 -1.42
N GLN A 133 -1.12 4.13 -0.76
CA GLN A 133 0.34 4.11 -0.89
C GLN A 133 0.94 3.03 0.01
N ARG A 134 0.38 2.85 1.21
CA ARG A 134 0.85 1.88 2.20
C ARG A 134 0.15 0.53 2.12
N SER A 135 -1.06 0.46 1.56
CA SER A 135 -1.80 -0.79 1.45
C SER A 135 -1.24 -1.69 0.35
N TYR A 136 -1.17 -3.00 0.65
CA TYR A 136 -0.66 -4.03 -0.27
C TYR A 136 -1.46 -5.32 -0.13
N PRO A 137 -1.83 -6.04 -1.21
CA PRO A 137 -1.81 -5.61 -2.61
C PRO A 137 -2.52 -4.28 -2.83
N ASN A 138 -2.30 -3.69 -4.00
CA ASN A 138 -2.89 -2.42 -4.39
C ASN A 138 -4.41 -2.39 -4.14
N ALA A 139 -4.82 -1.69 -3.08
CA ALA A 139 -6.21 -1.66 -2.64
C ALA A 139 -7.13 -0.86 -3.60
N ASP A 140 -6.58 -0.16 -4.58
CA ASP A 140 -7.33 0.46 -5.69
C ASP A 140 -7.68 -0.55 -6.80
N GLY A 141 -7.14 -1.78 -6.73
CA GLY A 141 -7.33 -2.82 -7.74
C GLY A 141 -6.42 -2.67 -8.95
N ASN A 142 -5.46 -1.74 -8.93
CA ASN A 142 -4.54 -1.57 -10.05
C ASN A 142 -3.47 -2.67 -10.03
N ILE A 143 -3.53 -3.58 -11.00
CA ILE A 143 -2.56 -4.66 -11.18
C ILE A 143 -1.32 -4.22 -11.98
N VAL A 144 -1.37 -3.05 -12.64
CA VAL A 144 -0.24 -2.51 -13.40
C VAL A 144 0.77 -1.90 -12.43
N ASN A 145 2.06 -2.19 -12.63
CA ASN A 145 3.14 -1.80 -11.73
C ASN A 145 2.95 -2.29 -10.28
N ALA A 146 2.33 -3.47 -10.12
CA ALA A 146 2.17 -4.15 -8.84
C ALA A 146 3.00 -5.43 -8.84
N LYS A 147 3.53 -5.81 -7.67
CA LYS A 147 4.04 -7.18 -7.48
C LYS A 147 2.83 -8.09 -7.24
N PRO A 148 2.68 -9.21 -7.97
CA PRO A 148 1.69 -10.22 -7.64
C PRO A 148 1.92 -10.79 -6.24
N LEU A 149 0.84 -11.10 -5.52
CA LEU A 149 0.92 -11.67 -4.19
C LEU A 149 1.37 -13.13 -4.28
N PHE A 150 2.39 -13.53 -3.53
CA PHE A 150 2.74 -14.95 -3.39
C PHE A 150 1.51 -15.77 -2.96
N TYR A 151 1.37 -17.01 -3.44
CA TYR A 151 0.14 -17.78 -3.21
C TYR A 151 0.18 -18.66 -1.95
N ASP A 152 1.38 -19.00 -1.44
CA ASP A 152 1.51 -19.84 -0.25
C ASP A 152 2.84 -19.56 0.49
N ASP A 153 2.92 -18.40 1.13
CA ASP A 153 4.08 -17.97 1.91
C ASP A 153 3.70 -17.26 3.22
N VAL A 154 4.63 -17.14 4.16
CA VAL A 154 4.44 -16.35 5.38
C VAL A 154 4.29 -14.84 5.12
N THR A 155 4.78 -14.36 3.97
CA THR A 155 4.62 -12.96 3.52
C THR A 155 3.35 -12.76 2.67
N THR A 156 2.62 -13.84 2.39
CA THR A 156 1.32 -13.80 1.68
C THR A 156 0.29 -13.14 2.59
N LYS A 157 0.19 -11.82 2.50
CA LYS A 157 -0.67 -10.98 3.34
C LYS A 157 -1.29 -9.84 2.53
N ILE A 158 -2.53 -9.52 2.85
CA ILE A 158 -3.21 -8.30 2.46
C ILE A 158 -3.18 -7.36 3.68
N SER A 159 -2.48 -6.25 3.55
CA SER A 159 -2.38 -5.19 4.56
C SER A 159 -3.16 -3.97 4.06
N MET A 160 -4.19 -3.57 4.81
CA MET A 160 -4.97 -2.36 4.55
C MET A 160 -4.68 -1.31 5.60
N TYR A 161 -3.99 -0.25 5.19
CA TYR A 161 -3.73 0.94 6.00
C TYR A 161 -4.80 2.00 5.76
N PHE A 162 -5.00 2.86 6.75
CA PHE A 162 -6.03 3.89 6.70
C PHE A 162 -5.43 5.28 6.91
N THR A 163 -5.97 6.27 6.21
CA THR A 163 -5.59 7.68 6.34
C THR A 163 -6.10 8.31 7.64
N SER A 164 -7.15 7.73 8.22
CA SER A 164 -7.80 8.21 9.44
C SER A 164 -7.69 7.19 10.57
N SER A 165 -7.20 7.63 11.74
CA SER A 165 -6.95 6.78 12.90
C SER A 165 -8.20 6.15 13.52
N TYR A 166 -9.37 6.76 13.31
CA TYR A 166 -10.66 6.31 13.86
C TYR A 166 -11.35 5.22 13.04
N VAL A 167 -10.82 4.83 11.87
CA VAL A 167 -11.50 3.91 10.94
C VAL A 167 -11.75 2.54 11.56
N SER A 168 -10.86 2.06 12.42
CA SER A 168 -11.09 0.80 13.15
C SER A 168 -12.38 0.83 13.97
N LYS A 169 -12.77 1.98 14.53
CA LYS A 169 -14.04 2.13 15.27
C LYS A 169 -15.28 2.28 14.38
N LEU A 170 -15.11 2.59 13.09
CA LEU A 170 -16.18 2.58 12.11
C LEU A 170 -16.46 1.17 11.56
N LEU A 171 -15.49 0.26 11.70
CA LEU A 171 -15.51 -1.09 11.14
C LEU A 171 -15.52 -2.17 12.22
N ASP A 172 -15.54 -1.79 13.49
CA ASP A 172 -15.53 -2.71 14.63
C ASP A 172 -16.68 -2.38 15.59
N GLY A 173 -16.96 -3.34 16.47
CA GLY A 173 -17.93 -3.17 17.54
C GLY A 173 -17.51 -2.11 18.56
N TRP A 174 -18.48 -1.73 19.39
CA TRP A 174 -18.29 -0.82 20.51
C TRP A 174 -18.61 -1.54 21.80
N GLU A 175 -17.65 -1.58 22.72
CA GLU A 175 -17.83 -2.15 24.06
C GLU A 175 -18.81 -1.34 24.92
N ASP A 176 -19.20 -1.90 26.05
CA ASP A 176 -20.00 -1.19 27.06
C ASP A 176 -19.25 0.05 27.56
N TYR A 177 -19.93 1.20 27.59
CA TYR A 177 -19.32 2.44 28.05
C TYR A 177 -20.34 3.35 28.73
N GLN A 178 -20.10 3.71 30.00
CA GLN A 178 -20.89 4.70 30.76
C GLN A 178 -22.43 4.54 30.62
N GLY A 179 -22.93 3.31 30.77
CA GLY A 179 -24.36 3.01 30.65
C GLY A 179 -24.89 2.86 29.23
N LEU A 180 -24.05 3.07 28.22
CA LEU A 180 -24.35 2.74 26.82
C LEU A 180 -23.96 1.27 26.56
N GLY A 181 -24.95 0.39 26.40
CA GLY A 181 -24.74 -1.03 26.15
C GLY A 181 -23.99 -1.34 24.84
N LYS A 182 -23.35 -2.49 24.75
CA LYS A 182 -22.47 -2.96 23.65
C LYS A 182 -23.17 -2.89 22.29
N ARG A 183 -22.42 -2.51 21.26
CA ARG A 183 -22.82 -2.57 19.84
C ARG A 183 -21.92 -3.55 19.13
N GLY A 184 -22.49 -4.55 18.49
CA GLY A 184 -21.71 -5.51 17.74
C GLY A 184 -21.50 -5.08 16.29
N GLY A 185 -20.26 -5.24 15.85
CA GLY A 185 -19.84 -5.08 14.47
C GLY A 185 -18.45 -5.67 14.27
N THR A 186 -18.08 -5.96 13.03
CA THR A 186 -16.73 -6.41 12.69
C THR A 186 -16.48 -6.29 11.19
N MET A 187 -15.24 -5.98 10.82
CA MET A 187 -14.77 -6.01 9.44
C MET A 187 -14.43 -7.45 9.05
N LYS A 188 -14.82 -7.85 7.84
CA LYS A 188 -14.40 -9.12 7.25
C LYS A 188 -13.97 -8.91 5.80
N ILE A 189 -12.94 -9.64 5.38
CA ILE A 189 -12.47 -9.65 4.00
C ILE A 189 -12.61 -11.06 3.45
N ILE A 190 -13.36 -11.15 2.35
CA ILE A 190 -13.56 -12.40 1.62
C ILE A 190 -12.82 -12.33 0.30
N ILE A 191 -12.15 -13.42 -0.06
CA ILE A 191 -11.48 -13.56 -1.34
C ILE A 191 -12.33 -14.46 -2.23
N LYS A 192 -12.69 -13.96 -3.42
CA LYS A 192 -13.46 -14.70 -4.42
C LYS A 192 -12.60 -14.99 -5.64
N ASP A 193 -12.61 -16.23 -6.13
CA ASP A 193 -12.16 -16.56 -7.48
C ASP A 193 -13.29 -16.24 -8.47
N PRO A 194 -13.06 -15.47 -9.55
CA PRO A 194 -14.08 -15.19 -10.56
C PRO A 194 -14.55 -16.43 -11.34
N VAL A 195 -13.78 -17.53 -11.31
CA VAL A 195 -14.07 -18.79 -12.03
C VAL A 195 -14.66 -19.86 -11.11
N GLU A 196 -14.81 -19.59 -9.81
CA GLU A 196 -15.44 -20.53 -8.89
C GLU A 196 -16.90 -20.81 -9.27
N GLY A 197 -17.30 -22.09 -9.22
CA GLY A 197 -18.66 -22.50 -9.57
C GLY A 197 -19.70 -21.92 -8.61
N ILE A 198 -20.88 -21.58 -9.15
CA ILE A 198 -22.05 -21.04 -8.42
C ILE A 198 -22.53 -21.89 -7.23
N SER A 199 -22.02 -23.12 -7.07
CA SER A 199 -22.36 -24.05 -5.99
C SER A 199 -21.53 -23.88 -4.71
N ILE A 200 -20.55 -22.98 -4.70
CA ILE A 200 -19.70 -22.72 -3.54
C ILE A 200 -20.37 -21.68 -2.64
N ILE A 201 -20.63 -22.05 -1.37
CA ILE A 201 -21.18 -21.14 -0.36
C ILE A 201 -20.18 -20.02 -0.13
N ASN A 202 -20.63 -18.79 -0.37
CA ASN A 202 -19.80 -17.60 -0.31
C ASN A 202 -20.53 -16.50 0.47
N PRO A 203 -20.17 -16.31 1.74
CA PRO A 203 -18.80 -16.39 2.24
C PRO A 203 -18.40 -17.79 2.72
N PRO A 204 -17.09 -18.11 2.71
CA PRO A 204 -16.56 -19.11 3.63
C PRO A 204 -16.92 -18.75 5.08
N ARG A 205 -16.75 -19.71 6.01
CA ARG A 205 -16.92 -19.45 7.45
C ARG A 205 -16.18 -18.17 7.85
N LEU A 206 -16.86 -17.29 8.59
CA LEU A 206 -16.31 -15.98 8.97
C LEU A 206 -15.46 -16.04 10.25
N ASP A 207 -15.37 -17.20 10.90
CA ASP A 207 -14.53 -17.51 12.06
C ASP A 207 -13.40 -18.51 11.68
N THR A 208 -12.79 -18.26 10.53
CA THR A 208 -11.65 -19.03 10.03
C THR A 208 -10.47 -19.00 10.99
N THR A 209 -10.14 -20.16 11.53
CA THR A 209 -8.91 -20.47 12.26
C THR A 209 -8.06 -21.42 11.43
N GLU A 210 -6.77 -21.55 11.73
CA GLU A 210 -5.89 -22.51 11.04
C GLU A 210 -6.43 -23.94 11.09
N GLU A 211 -6.98 -24.35 12.24
CA GLU A 211 -7.59 -25.67 12.45
C GLU A 211 -8.83 -25.87 11.57
N ASN A 212 -9.74 -24.89 11.55
CA ASN A 212 -10.96 -24.96 10.73
C ASN A 212 -10.65 -24.96 9.24
N ILE A 213 -9.60 -24.25 8.81
CA ILE A 213 -9.12 -24.27 7.42
C ILE A 213 -8.65 -25.68 7.07
N GLN A 214 -7.80 -26.30 7.90
CA GLN A 214 -7.27 -27.65 7.63
C GLN A 214 -8.39 -28.71 7.55
N LEU A 215 -9.40 -28.61 8.41
CA LEU A 215 -10.53 -29.55 8.45
C LEU A 215 -11.57 -29.31 7.32
N SER A 216 -11.51 -28.17 6.63
CA SER A 216 -12.46 -27.84 5.57
C SER A 216 -12.23 -28.69 4.32
N GLN A 217 -13.27 -29.43 3.92
CA GLN A 217 -13.30 -30.25 2.70
C GLN A 217 -13.38 -29.43 1.40
N VAL A 218 -13.63 -28.12 1.49
CA VAL A 218 -13.79 -27.24 0.33
C VAL A 218 -12.49 -26.49 0.07
N ASP A 219 -11.83 -26.78 -1.05
CA ASP A 219 -10.59 -26.14 -1.48
C ASP A 219 -10.83 -24.75 -2.12
N ILE A 220 -11.21 -23.80 -1.26
CA ILE A 220 -11.47 -22.40 -1.61
C ILE A 220 -10.57 -21.47 -0.78
N PRO A 221 -10.27 -20.25 -1.28
CA PRO A 221 -9.56 -19.24 -0.52
C PRO A 221 -10.23 -18.94 0.82
N GLN A 222 -9.44 -18.92 1.90
CA GLN A 222 -9.88 -18.58 3.25
C GLN A 222 -8.94 -17.54 3.86
N THR A 223 -9.46 -16.72 4.77
CA THR A 223 -8.75 -15.55 5.31
C THR A 223 -8.63 -15.64 6.82
N ILE A 224 -7.43 -15.40 7.37
CA ILE A 224 -7.23 -15.19 8.80
C ILE A 224 -6.97 -13.70 9.00
N GLU A 225 -7.76 -13.03 9.83
CA GLU A 225 -7.77 -11.57 9.91
C GLU A 225 -7.44 -11.06 11.31
N GLU A 226 -6.65 -9.99 11.40
CA GLU A 226 -6.26 -9.35 12.64
C GLU A 226 -6.16 -7.82 12.50
N TRP A 227 -6.46 -7.10 13.59
CA TRP A 227 -6.13 -5.68 13.72
C TRP A 227 -4.74 -5.56 14.35
N LYS A 228 -3.88 -4.72 13.77
CA LYS A 228 -2.58 -4.35 14.36
C LYS A 228 -2.49 -2.85 14.59
N GLU A 229 -1.74 -2.46 15.61
CA GLU A 229 -1.44 -1.05 15.89
C GLU A 229 -0.49 -0.51 14.81
N ASP A 230 -0.78 0.69 14.31
CA ASP A 230 0.08 1.43 13.38
C ASP A 230 0.94 2.41 14.19
N ASP A 231 2.23 2.11 14.32
CA ASP A 231 3.19 2.95 15.04
C ASP A 231 3.52 4.26 14.31
N ASN A 232 3.20 4.34 13.02
CA ASN A 232 3.53 5.48 12.18
C ASN A 232 2.34 5.88 11.29
N PRO A 233 1.19 6.31 11.85
CA PRO A 233 0.05 6.74 11.05
C PRO A 233 0.39 7.91 10.13
N ALA A 234 -0.27 7.95 8.98
CA ALA A 234 -0.16 9.06 8.05
C ALA A 234 -0.63 10.36 8.71
N ILE A 235 0.21 11.40 8.64
CA ILE A 235 -0.13 12.74 9.12
C ILE A 235 -0.52 13.57 7.89
N PRO A 236 -1.59 14.39 7.97
CA PRO A 236 -1.94 15.30 6.89
C PRO A 236 -0.72 16.15 6.44
N PRO A 237 -0.45 16.27 5.12
CA PRO A 237 0.76 16.94 4.62
C PRO A 237 0.93 18.38 5.12
N VAL A 238 -0.18 19.11 5.32
CA VAL A 238 -0.17 20.48 5.85
C VAL A 238 0.38 20.52 7.28
N LEU A 239 0.02 19.54 8.11
CA LEU A 239 0.53 19.45 9.48
C LEU A 239 2.00 19.03 9.47
N ASP A 240 2.38 18.08 8.61
CA ASP A 240 3.76 17.63 8.49
C ASP A 240 4.68 18.76 8.01
N GLN A 241 4.26 19.53 7.00
CA GLN A 241 4.98 20.73 6.55
C GLN A 241 5.10 21.77 7.67
N TYR A 242 4.02 22.04 8.40
CA TYR A 242 4.03 23.00 9.50
C TYR A 242 5.01 22.58 10.62
N PHE A 243 5.01 21.30 11.00
CA PHE A 243 5.95 20.78 12.00
C PHE A 243 7.40 20.79 11.50
N ASN A 244 7.62 20.47 10.22
CA ASN A 244 8.94 20.55 9.61
C ASN A 244 9.48 21.99 9.60
N MET A 245 8.63 22.98 9.32
CA MET A 245 8.99 24.40 9.39
C MET A 245 9.31 24.83 10.82
N LEU A 246 8.51 24.44 11.82
CA LEU A 246 8.76 24.79 13.21
C LEU A 246 10.05 24.15 13.75
N ASN A 247 10.29 22.87 13.45
CA ASN A 247 11.42 22.13 14.02
C ASN A 247 12.75 22.35 13.27
N ASN A 248 12.71 22.66 11.97
CA ASN A 248 13.92 22.78 11.14
C ASN A 248 14.11 24.17 10.49
N GLY A 249 13.19 25.12 10.73
CA GLY A 249 13.29 26.47 10.18
C GLY A 249 14.26 27.35 10.96
N GLU A 250 15.21 27.98 10.25
CA GLU A 250 16.27 28.81 10.87
C GLU A 250 15.75 30.00 11.70
N ASN A 251 14.57 30.54 11.35
CA ASN A 251 13.95 31.70 12.01
C ASN A 251 12.61 31.38 12.69
N CYS A 252 12.30 30.10 12.91
CA CYS A 252 11.07 29.69 13.59
C CYS A 252 11.30 29.55 15.10
N THR A 253 10.32 29.96 15.91
CA THR A 253 10.37 29.81 17.38
C THR A 253 9.30 28.86 17.88
N GLY A 254 9.74 27.77 18.51
CA GLY A 254 8.89 26.71 19.06
C GLY A 254 9.41 25.33 18.67
N VAL A 255 9.41 24.38 19.60
CA VAL A 255 9.73 22.96 19.32
C VAL A 255 8.48 22.16 19.56
N VAL A 256 8.08 21.35 18.57
CA VAL A 256 6.87 20.54 18.66
C VAL A 256 7.20 19.06 18.64
N THR A 257 6.84 18.39 19.72
CA THR A 257 6.81 16.92 19.77
C THR A 257 5.41 16.47 19.38
N LEU A 258 5.26 15.96 18.16
CA LEU A 258 3.98 15.42 17.69
C LEU A 258 3.66 14.10 18.40
N VAL A 259 2.58 14.09 19.17
CA VAL A 259 1.97 12.84 19.65
C VAL A 259 1.08 12.31 18.53
N LYS A 260 1.53 11.24 17.86
CA LYS A 260 0.74 10.61 16.80
C LYS A 260 -0.49 9.93 17.41
N PRO A 261 -1.68 10.08 16.81
CA PRO A 261 -2.88 9.42 17.31
C PRO A 261 -2.74 7.91 17.15
N LYS A 262 -3.25 7.14 18.12
CA LYS A 262 -3.31 5.68 17.98
C LYS A 262 -4.14 5.31 16.76
N SER A 263 -3.52 4.62 15.80
CA SER A 263 -4.17 4.14 14.58
C SER A 263 -4.01 2.63 14.49
N HIS A 264 -4.87 1.99 13.72
CA HIS A 264 -4.82 0.55 13.48
C HIS A 264 -4.95 0.28 11.99
N TYR A 265 -4.33 -0.80 11.53
CA TYR A 265 -4.48 -1.31 10.17
C TYR A 265 -4.94 -2.76 10.21
N ARG A 266 -5.53 -3.22 9.11
CA ARG A 266 -6.07 -4.58 8.99
C ARG A 266 -5.06 -5.45 8.25
N ILE A 267 -4.69 -6.59 8.84
CA ILE A 267 -3.92 -7.63 8.15
C ILE A 267 -4.84 -8.82 7.89
N VAL A 268 -4.73 -9.36 6.69
CA VAL A 268 -5.39 -10.59 6.29
C VAL A 268 -4.35 -11.54 5.71
N THR A 269 -4.27 -12.74 6.27
CA THR A 269 -3.41 -13.82 5.78
C THR A 269 -4.28 -14.80 5.00
N PRO A 270 -4.29 -14.71 3.65
CA PRO A 270 -5.04 -15.67 2.86
C PRO A 270 -4.36 -17.03 2.82
N LYS A 271 -5.18 -18.08 2.70
CA LYS A 271 -4.79 -19.48 2.57
C LYS A 271 -5.52 -20.10 1.38
N ARG A 272 -4.92 -21.14 0.80
CA ARG A 272 -5.45 -21.89 -0.37
C ARG A 272 -5.60 -21.02 -1.63
N LEU A 273 -4.68 -20.08 -1.83
CA LEU A 273 -4.58 -19.37 -3.09
C LEU A 273 -3.92 -20.27 -4.15
N LYS A 274 -4.31 -20.09 -5.41
CA LYS A 274 -3.76 -20.81 -6.56
C LYS A 274 -2.80 -19.90 -7.33
N PRO A 275 -1.78 -20.45 -8.01
CA PRO A 275 -0.84 -19.66 -8.81
C PRO A 275 -1.53 -18.98 -10.00
N GLN A 276 -1.04 -17.81 -10.38
CA GLN A 276 -1.45 -17.05 -11.58
C GLN A 276 -2.97 -16.81 -11.71
N LYS A 277 -3.64 -16.61 -10.57
CA LYS A 277 -5.09 -16.37 -10.52
C LYS A 277 -5.37 -14.92 -10.18
N LEU A 278 -6.39 -14.37 -10.84
CA LEU A 278 -6.95 -13.06 -10.50
C LEU A 278 -8.06 -13.28 -9.48
N TYR A 279 -7.92 -12.71 -8.29
CA TYR A 279 -8.90 -12.78 -7.22
C TYR A 279 -9.54 -11.42 -6.97
N THR A 280 -10.76 -11.44 -6.42
CA THR A 280 -11.42 -10.24 -5.89
C THR A 280 -11.47 -10.30 -4.37
N ALA A 281 -10.86 -9.33 -3.70
CA ALA A 281 -11.04 -9.10 -2.28
C ALA A 281 -12.28 -8.21 -2.07
N GLN A 282 -13.27 -8.72 -1.36
CA GLN A 282 -14.46 -7.98 -0.94
C GLN A 282 -14.35 -7.64 0.54
N VAL A 283 -14.41 -6.35 0.85
CA VAL A 283 -14.37 -5.83 2.20
C VAL A 283 -15.79 -5.58 2.67
N LEU A 284 -16.22 -6.37 3.65
CA LEU A 284 -17.54 -6.30 4.24
C LEU A 284 -17.46 -5.67 5.64
N ASN A 285 -18.34 -4.71 5.89
CA ASN A 285 -18.65 -4.27 7.25
C ASN A 285 -19.85 -5.06 7.76
N PHE A 286 -19.66 -5.85 8.82
CA PHE A 286 -20.75 -6.50 9.53
C PHE A 286 -21.19 -5.61 10.69
N TYR A 287 -22.48 -5.30 10.78
CA TYR A 287 -23.03 -4.51 11.88
C TYR A 287 -24.41 -5.03 12.30
N TRP A 288 -24.54 -5.36 13.58
CA TRP A 288 -25.79 -5.89 14.15
C TRP A 288 -26.27 -5.11 15.38
N GLY A 289 -25.63 -3.98 15.68
CA GLY A 289 -26.08 -3.04 16.73
C GLY A 289 -26.23 -3.73 18.09
N ASN A 290 -27.41 -3.60 18.71
CA ASN A 290 -27.72 -4.19 20.03
C ASN A 290 -28.12 -5.67 19.98
N GLN A 291 -28.17 -6.28 18.81
CA GLN A 291 -28.63 -7.67 18.68
C GLN A 291 -27.52 -8.63 19.12
N GLN A 292 -27.89 -9.85 19.50
CA GLN A 292 -26.92 -10.89 19.79
C GLN A 292 -26.80 -11.80 18.57
N VAL A 293 -25.67 -11.71 17.87
CA VAL A 293 -25.38 -12.55 16.69
C VAL A 293 -24.17 -13.41 17.00
N ASN A 294 -24.29 -14.71 16.76
CA ASN A 294 -23.16 -15.63 16.86
C ASN A 294 -22.30 -15.53 15.60
N ILE A 295 -21.13 -14.89 15.71
CA ILE A 295 -20.22 -14.62 14.60
C ILE A 295 -19.65 -15.94 14.02
N SER A 296 -19.59 -17.01 14.82
CA SER A 296 -19.14 -18.34 14.38
C SER A 296 -20.14 -19.09 13.48
N GLN A 297 -21.37 -18.60 13.35
CA GLN A 297 -22.44 -19.26 12.59
C GLN A 297 -23.23 -18.27 11.74
N ILE A 298 -22.53 -17.40 11.01
CA ILE A 298 -23.18 -16.48 10.08
C ILE A 298 -23.69 -17.24 8.85
N THR A 299 -25.01 -17.26 8.66
CA THR A 299 -25.70 -17.79 7.48
C THR A 299 -25.80 -16.73 6.38
N GLU A 300 -26.11 -17.12 5.13
CA GLU A 300 -26.36 -16.15 4.03
C GLU A 300 -27.48 -15.15 4.37
N ASP A 301 -28.55 -15.59 5.05
CA ASP A 301 -29.64 -14.70 5.47
C ASP A 301 -29.16 -13.64 6.47
N LEU A 302 -28.31 -14.03 7.44
CA LEU A 302 -27.71 -13.11 8.40
C LEU A 302 -26.77 -12.12 7.71
N LYS A 303 -26.03 -12.57 6.70
CA LYS A 303 -25.16 -11.71 5.89
C LYS A 303 -25.97 -10.70 5.08
N LEU A 304 -27.02 -11.12 4.38
CA LEU A 304 -27.89 -10.20 3.63
C LEU A 304 -28.48 -9.10 4.54
N LYS A 305 -28.72 -9.44 5.81
CA LYS A 305 -29.25 -8.51 6.80
C LYS A 305 -28.20 -7.58 7.42
N TYR A 306 -27.03 -8.11 7.78
CA TYR A 306 -26.04 -7.39 8.62
C TYR A 306 -24.71 -7.08 7.93
N ALA A 307 -24.49 -7.50 6.69
CA ALA A 307 -23.26 -7.24 5.95
C ALA A 307 -23.48 -6.21 4.84
N LYS A 308 -22.53 -5.28 4.70
CA LYS A 308 -22.47 -4.35 3.58
C LYS A 308 -21.09 -4.35 2.97
N GLU A 309 -21.02 -4.45 1.65
CA GLU A 309 -19.77 -4.27 0.90
C GLU A 309 -19.42 -2.78 0.94
N VAL A 310 -18.33 -2.46 1.61
CA VAL A 310 -17.83 -1.08 1.75
C VAL A 310 -16.65 -0.81 0.82
N HIS A 311 -16.00 -1.86 0.33
CA HIS A 311 -14.95 -1.76 -0.67
C HIS A 311 -14.72 -3.09 -1.38
N LYS A 312 -14.15 -3.03 -2.59
CA LYS A 312 -13.67 -4.20 -3.32
C LYS A 312 -12.46 -3.82 -4.16
N PHE A 313 -11.56 -4.76 -4.34
CA PHE A 313 -10.42 -4.61 -5.24
C PHE A 313 -9.97 -5.97 -5.77
N VAL A 314 -9.31 -5.94 -6.91
CA VAL A 314 -8.74 -7.15 -7.52
C VAL A 314 -7.25 -7.23 -7.24
N PHE A 315 -6.74 -8.44 -7.11
CA PHE A 315 -5.30 -8.69 -7.01
C PHE A 315 -4.95 -10.00 -7.71
N GLN A 316 -3.73 -10.07 -8.23
CA GLN A 316 -3.22 -11.26 -8.90
C GLN A 316 -2.28 -12.01 -7.98
N THR A 317 -2.36 -13.34 -8.00
CA THR A 317 -1.36 -14.19 -7.37
C THR A 317 -0.17 -14.45 -8.28
N SER A 318 1.01 -14.51 -7.67
CA SER A 318 2.25 -14.88 -8.31
C SER A 318 2.15 -16.29 -8.87
N ARG A 319 2.96 -16.54 -9.90
CA ARG A 319 3.27 -17.90 -10.34
C ARG A 319 4.08 -18.72 -9.34
N TYR A 320 4.76 -18.04 -8.41
CA TYR A 320 5.63 -18.64 -7.40
C TYR A 320 4.94 -18.72 -6.05
N LYS A 321 5.22 -19.80 -5.32
CA LYS A 321 4.74 -20.03 -3.95
C LYS A 321 5.26 -18.96 -3.01
N ASP A 322 6.55 -18.67 -3.12
CA ASP A 322 7.31 -17.82 -2.22
C ASP A 322 8.49 -17.15 -2.98
N PHE A 323 9.18 -16.23 -2.30
CA PHE A 323 10.38 -15.58 -2.85
C PHE A 323 11.54 -16.55 -3.18
N PRO A 324 11.84 -17.57 -2.35
CA PRO A 324 12.82 -18.61 -2.69
C PRO A 324 12.55 -19.28 -4.04
N GLU A 325 11.31 -19.67 -4.32
CA GLU A 325 10.95 -20.30 -5.59
C GLU A 325 11.08 -19.34 -6.76
N GLN A 326 10.68 -18.06 -6.58
CA GLN A 326 10.88 -17.02 -7.60
C GLN A 326 12.36 -16.92 -8.02
N VAL A 327 13.26 -16.77 -7.05
CA VAL A 327 14.70 -16.60 -7.30
C VAL A 327 15.31 -17.89 -7.87
N ASN A 328 14.99 -19.05 -7.29
CA ASN A 328 15.56 -20.33 -7.70
C ASN A 328 14.97 -20.88 -9.00
N SER A 329 13.96 -20.23 -9.59
CA SER A 329 13.42 -20.61 -10.90
C SER A 329 14.44 -20.50 -12.07
N CYS A 330 15.63 -19.94 -11.81
CA CYS A 330 16.77 -20.00 -12.72
C CYS A 330 17.37 -21.39 -12.90
N TYR A 331 17.14 -22.30 -11.95
CA TYR A 331 17.56 -23.68 -12.02
C TYR A 331 16.43 -24.55 -12.56
N ILE A 332 16.47 -24.88 -13.85
CA ILE A 332 15.42 -25.63 -14.54
C ILE A 332 15.72 -27.12 -14.41
N PRO A 333 14.92 -27.91 -13.68
CA PRO A 333 15.07 -29.36 -13.63
C PRO A 333 14.65 -29.97 -14.97
N TYR A 334 15.45 -30.88 -15.50
CA TYR A 334 15.12 -31.69 -16.68
C TYR A 334 15.57 -33.14 -16.47
N THR A 335 14.87 -34.08 -17.09
CA THR A 335 15.28 -35.49 -17.11
C THR A 335 16.07 -35.75 -18.37
N ASP A 336 17.28 -36.29 -18.24
CA ASP A 336 18.07 -36.68 -19.41
C ASP A 336 17.53 -37.96 -20.08
N GLU A 337 18.07 -38.28 -21.25
CA GLU A 337 17.68 -39.48 -22.03
C GLU A 337 17.86 -40.80 -21.24
N ASN A 338 18.64 -40.77 -20.15
CA ASN A 338 18.88 -41.92 -19.27
C ASN A 338 17.99 -41.93 -18.02
N GLY A 339 16.99 -41.05 -17.93
CA GLY A 339 16.08 -40.98 -16.78
C GLY A 339 16.69 -40.31 -15.53
N THR A 340 17.85 -39.66 -15.64
CA THR A 340 18.51 -38.99 -14.52
C THR A 340 18.05 -37.54 -14.43
N ALA A 341 17.65 -37.11 -13.23
CA ALA A 341 17.32 -35.71 -12.98
C ALA A 341 18.59 -34.85 -13.02
N LYS A 342 18.63 -33.88 -13.93
CA LYS A 342 19.67 -32.86 -14.05
C LYS A 342 19.05 -31.47 -13.95
N THR A 343 19.90 -30.48 -13.70
CA THR A 343 19.50 -29.08 -13.61
C THR A 343 20.24 -28.29 -14.66
N LYS A 344 19.52 -27.47 -15.42
CA LYS A 344 20.08 -26.50 -16.37
C LYS A 344 19.93 -25.10 -15.80
N GLU A 345 20.98 -24.29 -15.91
CA GLU A 345 20.90 -22.87 -15.56
C GLU A 345 20.26 -22.10 -16.72
N ALA A 346 19.32 -21.21 -16.41
CA ALA A 346 18.69 -20.29 -17.36
C ALA A 346 19.65 -19.14 -17.72
N VAL A 347 20.79 -19.48 -18.32
CA VAL A 347 21.79 -18.54 -18.82
C VAL A 347 21.73 -18.50 -20.34
N TYR A 348 21.54 -17.32 -20.91
CA TYR A 348 21.42 -17.08 -22.35
C TYR A 348 22.41 -16.03 -22.84
N GLU A 349 22.59 -15.93 -24.15
CA GLU A 349 23.58 -15.06 -24.79
C GLU A 349 22.90 -14.08 -25.75
N ILE A 350 23.28 -12.81 -25.65
CA ILE A 350 22.81 -11.73 -26.52
C ILE A 350 24.06 -11.06 -27.11
N GLU A 351 24.31 -11.32 -28.38
CA GLU A 351 25.44 -10.73 -29.10
C GLU A 351 25.04 -9.42 -29.79
N ARG A 352 25.77 -8.34 -29.49
CA ARG A 352 25.61 -7.03 -30.14
C ARG A 352 26.95 -6.33 -30.31
N SER A 353 27.11 -5.59 -31.40
CA SER A 353 28.28 -4.72 -31.57
C SER A 353 28.05 -3.42 -30.79
N ILE A 354 28.85 -3.21 -29.74
CA ILE A 354 28.71 -2.05 -28.86
C ILE A 354 29.99 -1.22 -28.91
N ALA A 355 29.88 0.04 -29.32
CA ALA A 355 31.02 0.96 -29.37
C ALA A 355 31.53 1.31 -27.96
N ALA A 356 32.85 1.46 -27.79
CA ALA A 356 33.48 1.72 -26.49
C ALA A 356 32.97 2.99 -25.78
N ASN A 357 32.66 4.04 -26.53
CA ASN A 357 32.07 5.26 -25.97
C ASN A 357 30.66 5.03 -25.38
N LYS A 358 29.90 4.09 -25.94
CA LYS A 358 28.59 3.69 -25.41
C LYS A 358 28.71 2.83 -24.15
N LEU A 359 29.74 1.98 -24.07
CA LEU A 359 30.05 1.22 -22.85
C LEU A 359 30.43 2.16 -21.69
N GLY A 360 31.25 3.17 -21.98
CA GLY A 360 31.57 4.24 -21.02
C GLY A 360 30.31 4.98 -20.55
N ALA A 361 29.47 5.41 -21.48
CA ALA A 361 28.21 6.08 -21.14
C ALA A 361 27.26 5.20 -20.31
N ALA A 362 27.18 3.90 -20.60
CA ALA A 362 26.36 2.96 -19.83
C ALA A 362 26.84 2.83 -18.39
N TRP A 363 28.17 2.74 -18.19
CA TRP A 363 28.77 2.70 -16.86
C TRP A 363 28.52 4.00 -16.08
N ASP A 364 28.67 5.17 -16.72
CA ASP A 364 28.42 6.47 -16.08
C ASP A 364 26.97 6.58 -15.59
N ILE A 365 25.99 6.13 -16.39
CA ILE A 365 24.57 6.10 -16.01
C ILE A 365 24.36 5.22 -14.77
N ILE A 366 24.97 4.04 -14.72
CA ILE A 366 24.86 3.13 -13.57
C ILE A 366 25.47 3.75 -12.30
N GLN A 367 26.51 4.58 -12.45
CA GLN A 367 27.09 5.33 -11.34
C GLN A 367 26.28 6.57 -10.93
N GLY A 368 25.29 6.97 -11.72
CA GLY A 368 24.54 8.21 -11.51
C GLY A 368 25.33 9.46 -11.93
N THR A 369 26.32 9.31 -12.81
CA THR A 369 27.11 10.42 -13.35
C THR A 369 26.49 10.93 -14.65
N SER A 370 26.46 12.25 -14.85
CA SER A 370 25.99 12.86 -16.10
C SER A 370 26.91 12.47 -17.26
N ASN A 371 26.32 12.13 -18.40
CA ASN A 371 27.04 11.81 -19.62
C ASN A 371 26.31 12.42 -20.84
N PRO A 372 27.00 13.16 -21.73
CA PRO A 372 26.37 13.83 -22.87
C PRO A 372 25.62 12.89 -23.83
N LEU A 373 26.10 11.65 -24.01
CA LEU A 373 25.43 10.66 -24.85
C LEU A 373 24.10 10.19 -24.23
N SER A 374 24.06 10.07 -22.90
CA SER A 374 22.84 9.74 -22.15
C SER A 374 21.81 10.89 -22.20
N GLU A 375 22.29 12.12 -22.06
CA GLU A 375 21.43 13.31 -22.09
C GLU A 375 20.80 13.54 -23.46
N ALA A 376 21.54 13.28 -24.54
CA ALA A 376 21.03 13.38 -25.90
C ALA A 376 19.85 12.44 -26.18
N ILE A 377 19.80 11.28 -25.50
CA ILE A 377 18.73 10.28 -25.67
C ILE A 377 17.68 10.30 -24.54
N ALA A 378 17.82 11.21 -23.57
CA ALA A 378 16.94 11.26 -22.39
C ALA A 378 15.48 11.57 -22.72
N LEU A 379 15.22 12.30 -23.81
CA LEU A 379 13.85 12.58 -24.28
C LEU A 379 13.20 11.37 -24.95
N GLN A 380 13.98 10.48 -25.56
CA GLN A 380 13.49 9.25 -26.20
C GLN A 380 13.29 8.14 -25.16
N TYR A 381 14.23 8.02 -24.22
CA TYR A 381 14.21 7.02 -23.17
C TYR A 381 14.25 7.71 -21.81
N GLN A 382 13.10 7.87 -21.16
CA GLN A 382 13.01 8.60 -19.89
C GLN A 382 13.76 7.88 -18.76
N HIS A 383 13.64 6.56 -18.67
CA HIS A 383 14.22 5.79 -17.57
C HIS A 383 15.70 5.44 -17.84
N PRO A 384 16.62 5.59 -16.86
CA PRO A 384 18.04 5.24 -17.01
C PRO A 384 18.30 3.82 -17.52
N PHE A 385 17.51 2.84 -17.06
CA PHE A 385 17.59 1.45 -17.55
C PHE A 385 17.31 1.35 -19.06
N ASP A 386 16.24 1.99 -19.55
CA ASP A 386 15.86 1.94 -20.97
C ASP A 386 16.88 2.67 -21.85
N ARG A 387 17.49 3.75 -21.33
CA ARG A 387 18.61 4.44 -21.99
C ARG A 387 19.77 3.49 -22.26
N ILE A 388 20.10 2.62 -21.32
CA ILE A 388 21.17 1.63 -21.49
C ILE A 388 20.74 0.53 -22.46
N LEU A 389 19.60 -0.13 -22.20
CA LEU A 389 19.19 -1.31 -22.94
C LEU A 389 18.86 -1.01 -24.41
N GLN A 390 17.95 -0.06 -24.65
CA GLN A 390 17.46 0.25 -26.00
C GLN A 390 18.29 1.36 -26.66
N GLY A 391 18.68 2.38 -25.90
CA GLY A 391 19.41 3.52 -26.44
C GLY A 391 20.89 3.23 -26.75
N LEU A 392 21.65 2.76 -25.75
CA LEU A 392 23.09 2.55 -25.87
C LEU A 392 23.42 1.19 -26.48
N PHE A 393 22.89 0.10 -25.92
CA PHE A 393 23.17 -1.26 -26.39
C PHE A 393 22.39 -1.64 -27.66
N GLY A 394 21.31 -0.90 -27.98
CA GLY A 394 20.51 -1.18 -29.18
C GLY A 394 19.80 -2.53 -29.13
N ILE A 395 19.47 -3.01 -27.92
CA ILE A 395 18.76 -4.27 -27.74
C ILE A 395 17.27 -3.99 -27.89
N ALA A 396 16.64 -4.63 -28.88
CA ALA A 396 15.21 -4.57 -29.06
C ALA A 396 14.49 -5.25 -27.88
N PRO A 397 13.24 -4.85 -27.56
CA PRO A 397 12.44 -5.51 -26.53
C PRO A 397 12.43 -7.04 -26.73
N LEU A 398 12.79 -7.77 -25.68
CA LEU A 398 12.86 -9.23 -25.66
C LEU A 398 11.50 -9.82 -25.26
N GLU A 399 11.21 -11.05 -25.68
CA GLU A 399 10.04 -11.80 -25.21
C GLU A 399 10.07 -12.02 -23.69
N ASP A 400 8.89 -12.08 -23.06
CA ASP A 400 8.75 -12.22 -21.62
C ASP A 400 9.51 -13.46 -21.10
N ALA A 401 10.34 -13.24 -20.08
CA ALA A 401 11.13 -14.32 -19.48
C ALA A 401 10.19 -15.34 -18.82
N PRO A 402 10.29 -16.64 -19.14
CA PRO A 402 9.45 -17.66 -18.52
C PRO A 402 9.88 -17.99 -17.09
N THR A 403 11.09 -17.66 -16.66
CA THR A 403 11.61 -17.85 -15.29
C THR A 403 12.60 -16.74 -14.94
N THR A 404 13.21 -16.77 -13.75
CA THR A 404 14.42 -15.97 -13.50
C THR A 404 15.52 -16.44 -14.47
N GLU A 405 16.04 -15.54 -15.29
CA GLU A 405 17.09 -15.84 -16.27
C GLU A 405 18.19 -14.80 -16.25
N PHE A 406 19.39 -15.23 -16.65
CA PHE A 406 20.60 -14.43 -16.74
C PHE A 406 21.03 -14.33 -18.20
N ASN A 407 20.89 -13.16 -18.80
CA ASN A 407 21.28 -12.92 -20.19
C ASN A 407 22.65 -12.23 -20.23
N LYS A 408 23.62 -12.87 -20.85
CA LYS A 408 24.97 -12.34 -21.06
C LYS A 408 24.96 -11.44 -22.28
N ILE A 409 25.32 -10.17 -22.09
CA ILE A 409 25.48 -9.23 -23.21
C ILE A 409 26.93 -9.31 -23.64
N ILE A 410 27.15 -9.87 -24.84
CA ILE A 410 28.48 -10.10 -25.42
C ILE A 410 28.70 -9.05 -26.50
N ASP A 411 29.81 -8.32 -26.40
CA ASP A 411 30.24 -7.44 -27.48
C ASP A 411 30.81 -8.29 -28.62
N SER A 412 30.11 -8.29 -29.76
CA SER A 412 30.51 -9.08 -30.94
C SER A 412 31.87 -8.67 -31.52
N THR A 413 32.39 -7.49 -31.14
CA THR A 413 33.68 -6.97 -31.60
C THR A 413 34.85 -7.56 -30.81
N THR A 414 34.68 -7.73 -29.49
CA THR A 414 35.74 -8.18 -28.58
C THR A 414 35.54 -9.60 -28.07
N GLY A 415 34.34 -10.17 -28.19
CA GLY A 415 33.96 -11.46 -27.62
C GLY A 415 33.80 -11.45 -26.10
N ASN A 416 33.91 -10.28 -25.46
CA ASN A 416 33.84 -10.15 -24.01
C ASN A 416 32.40 -9.98 -23.53
N VAL A 417 32.08 -10.54 -22.37
CA VAL A 417 30.83 -10.26 -21.65
C VAL A 417 30.94 -8.88 -21.03
N VAL A 418 30.17 -7.91 -21.52
CA VAL A 418 30.24 -6.51 -21.04
C VAL A 418 29.26 -6.23 -19.90
N ALA A 419 28.12 -6.94 -19.88
CA ALA A 419 27.05 -6.75 -18.91
C ALA A 419 26.22 -8.02 -18.77
N LEU A 420 25.51 -8.14 -17.64
CA LEU A 420 24.49 -9.17 -17.41
C LEU A 420 23.13 -8.53 -17.25
N LEU A 421 22.14 -9.04 -17.98
CA LEU A 421 20.74 -8.67 -17.87
C LEU A 421 20.00 -9.78 -17.15
N ILE A 422 19.61 -9.52 -15.91
CA ILE A 422 18.78 -10.42 -15.10
C ILE A 422 17.32 -10.07 -15.39
N ARG A 423 16.50 -11.08 -15.68
CA ARG A 423 15.09 -10.90 -16.00
C ARG A 423 14.24 -11.88 -15.19
N ASN A 424 13.05 -11.45 -14.80
CA ASN A 424 12.02 -12.30 -14.22
C ASN A 424 10.66 -11.95 -14.85
N PRO A 425 9.74 -12.92 -14.98
CA PRO A 425 8.36 -12.68 -15.39
C PRO A 425 7.59 -11.70 -14.48
N GLU A 426 8.00 -11.57 -13.22
CA GLU A 426 7.32 -10.78 -12.20
C GLU A 426 8.33 -9.93 -11.41
N PRO A 427 7.94 -8.76 -10.86
CA PRO A 427 8.82 -7.95 -10.03
C PRO A 427 9.41 -8.72 -8.83
N PHE A 428 10.70 -8.52 -8.55
CA PHE A 428 11.31 -9.07 -7.32
C PHE A 428 10.82 -8.34 -6.06
N ASN A 429 10.57 -7.03 -6.17
CA ASN A 429 10.00 -6.18 -5.14
C ASN A 429 8.83 -5.36 -5.68
N HIS A 430 8.03 -4.77 -4.80
CA HIS A 430 6.95 -3.90 -5.25
C HIS A 430 7.50 -2.68 -6.00
N PRO A 431 7.04 -2.38 -7.23
CA PRO A 431 7.53 -1.22 -8.01
C PRO A 431 7.32 0.16 -7.36
N LYS A 432 6.47 0.26 -6.34
CA LYS A 432 6.20 1.49 -5.58
C LYS A 432 7.28 1.80 -4.54
N ILE A 433 8.16 0.84 -4.22
CA ILE A 433 9.25 1.08 -3.26
C ILE A 433 10.21 2.11 -3.88
N PRO A 434 10.52 3.22 -3.19
CA PRO A 434 11.45 4.21 -3.72
C PRO A 434 12.84 3.62 -3.99
N LEU A 435 13.50 4.11 -5.06
CA LEU A 435 14.81 3.60 -5.50
C LEU A 435 15.89 3.68 -4.41
N GLU A 436 15.82 4.65 -3.50
CA GLU A 436 16.76 4.78 -2.38
C GLU A 436 16.75 3.59 -1.41
N TYR A 437 15.61 2.89 -1.29
CA TYR A 437 15.49 1.70 -0.46
C TYR A 437 15.81 0.41 -1.22
N ILE A 438 15.83 0.45 -2.55
CA ILE A 438 16.13 -0.70 -3.43
C ILE A 438 17.59 -0.72 -3.86
N ASN A 439 18.18 0.46 -4.07
CA ASN A 439 19.59 0.62 -4.36
C ASN A 439 20.43 0.31 -3.11
N ARG A 440 21.68 -0.07 -3.37
CA ARG A 440 22.68 -0.23 -2.32
C ARG A 440 22.91 1.14 -1.65
N SER A 441 22.60 1.25 -0.36
CA SER A 441 22.86 2.46 0.42
C SER A 441 24.31 2.49 0.91
N VAL A 442 24.82 3.70 1.17
CA VAL A 442 26.14 3.96 1.77
C VAL A 442 26.25 3.33 3.16
N ASP A 443 25.12 3.14 3.87
CA ASP A 443 25.04 2.52 5.20
C ASP A 443 25.12 0.98 5.19
N ASN A 444 25.76 0.40 4.18
CA ASN A 444 26.01 -1.05 4.11
C ASN A 444 24.73 -1.92 4.03
N LYS A 445 23.60 -1.35 3.60
CA LYS A 445 22.36 -2.11 3.32
C LYS A 445 22.42 -2.70 1.92
N TYR A 446 22.14 -4.00 1.82
CA TYR A 446 22.06 -4.72 0.55
C TYR A 446 21.04 -4.07 -0.40
N GLY A 447 21.43 -3.95 -1.66
CA GLY A 447 20.51 -3.67 -2.75
C GLY A 447 19.55 -4.85 -2.97
N MET A 448 18.55 -4.65 -3.83
CA MET A 448 17.66 -5.75 -4.23
C MET A 448 18.42 -6.89 -4.90
N ILE A 449 19.40 -6.56 -5.75
CA ILE A 449 20.31 -7.53 -6.35
C ILE A 449 21.74 -7.03 -6.15
N ASP A 450 22.60 -7.86 -5.57
CA ASP A 450 24.02 -7.59 -5.41
C ASP A 450 24.86 -8.81 -5.85
N VAL A 451 26.02 -8.54 -6.47
CA VAL A 451 27.00 -9.58 -6.79
C VAL A 451 27.81 -9.89 -5.54
N MET A 452 27.95 -11.17 -5.22
CA MET A 452 28.60 -11.64 -3.99
C MET A 452 29.95 -12.28 -4.28
N LYS A 453 30.96 -11.84 -3.53
CA LYS A 453 32.24 -12.51 -3.40
C LYS A 453 32.16 -13.54 -2.28
N VAL A 454 32.37 -14.81 -2.63
CA VAL A 454 32.46 -15.89 -1.64
C VAL A 454 33.91 -15.95 -1.15
N ALA A 455 34.11 -15.87 0.18
CA ALA A 455 35.44 -15.95 0.76
C ALA A 455 36.00 -17.37 0.61
N ALA A 456 37.23 -17.49 0.13
CA ALA A 456 37.96 -18.75 0.12
C ALA A 456 38.11 -19.23 1.58
N GLY A 457 37.48 -20.37 1.92
CA GLY A 457 37.50 -20.95 3.28
C GLY A 457 36.19 -20.91 4.07
N GLY A 458 35.05 -20.62 3.44
CA GLY A 458 33.72 -20.73 4.08
C GLY A 458 33.30 -19.53 4.93
N GLY A 459 33.95 -18.38 4.75
CA GLY A 459 33.51 -17.12 5.34
C GLY A 459 32.17 -16.64 4.75
N LYS A 460 31.48 -15.75 5.47
CA LYS A 460 30.22 -15.14 5.00
C LYS A 460 30.44 -14.44 3.65
N PRO A 461 29.56 -14.63 2.64
CA PRO A 461 29.65 -13.91 1.37
C PRO A 461 29.58 -12.39 1.61
N THR A 462 30.44 -11.63 0.92
CA THR A 462 30.46 -10.16 0.96
C THR A 462 30.10 -9.58 -0.40
N VAL A 463 29.55 -8.38 -0.44
CA VAL A 463 29.20 -7.73 -1.71
C VAL A 463 30.47 -7.35 -2.48
N ASP A 464 30.53 -7.68 -3.75
CA ASP A 464 31.59 -7.22 -4.65
C ASP A 464 31.30 -5.79 -5.13
N GLN A 465 32.08 -4.84 -4.60
CA GLN A 465 31.90 -3.42 -4.89
C GLN A 465 32.25 -3.02 -6.33
N ASN A 466 32.98 -3.87 -7.05
CA ASN A 466 33.32 -3.63 -8.46
C ASN A 466 32.10 -3.78 -9.38
N TYR A 467 31.05 -4.44 -8.91
CA TYR A 467 29.80 -4.55 -9.63
C TYR A 467 28.79 -3.52 -9.14
N LYS A 468 28.08 -2.96 -10.11
CA LYS A 468 26.97 -2.03 -9.89
C LYS A 468 25.75 -2.53 -10.67
N VAL A 469 24.58 -2.26 -10.11
CA VAL A 469 23.31 -2.74 -10.62
C VAL A 469 22.39 -1.55 -10.84
N ILE A 470 21.67 -1.56 -11.95
CA ILE A 470 20.57 -0.64 -12.23
C ILE A 470 19.32 -1.45 -12.54
N TYR A 471 18.19 -0.98 -12.04
CA TYR A 471 16.92 -1.71 -12.10
C TYR A 471 15.99 -1.11 -13.15
N SER A 472 15.13 -1.95 -13.74
CA SER A 472 14.00 -1.47 -14.52
C SER A 472 12.96 -0.79 -13.62
N LYS A 473 12.07 0.01 -14.22
CA LYS A 473 11.02 0.75 -13.51
C LYS A 473 10.09 -0.16 -12.67
N ASP A 474 9.88 -1.39 -13.14
CA ASP A 474 9.03 -2.40 -12.53
C ASP A 474 9.79 -3.39 -11.63
N TYR A 475 11.10 -3.23 -11.44
CA TYR A 475 11.95 -4.13 -10.65
C TYR A 475 11.89 -5.62 -11.05
N ALA A 476 11.44 -5.92 -12.27
CA ALA A 476 11.46 -7.27 -12.85
C ALA A 476 12.78 -7.57 -13.56
N GLN A 477 13.52 -6.53 -13.96
CA GLN A 477 14.78 -6.64 -14.68
C GLN A 477 15.88 -5.81 -14.02
N ALA A 478 17.13 -6.25 -14.20
CA ALA A 478 18.29 -5.54 -13.71
C ALA A 478 19.49 -5.72 -14.65
N ILE A 479 20.25 -4.65 -14.86
CA ILE A 479 21.53 -4.71 -15.57
C ILE A 479 22.65 -4.63 -14.54
N VAL A 480 23.55 -5.60 -14.61
CA VAL A 480 24.76 -5.69 -13.79
C VAL A 480 25.97 -5.43 -14.68
N MET A 481 26.79 -4.45 -14.31
CA MET A 481 28.05 -4.15 -14.99
C MET A 481 29.21 -4.14 -14.00
N ASN A 482 30.41 -4.43 -14.51
CA ASN A 482 31.66 -4.34 -13.76
C ASN A 482 32.38 -3.01 -14.05
N ALA A 483 33.16 -2.53 -13.08
CA ALA A 483 33.97 -1.32 -13.20
C ALA A 483 34.99 -1.36 -14.36
N GLY A 484 35.50 -2.53 -14.71
CA GLY A 484 36.36 -2.75 -15.87
C GLY A 484 35.63 -2.80 -17.22
N GLN A 485 34.30 -2.62 -17.24
CA GLN A 485 33.43 -2.72 -18.43
C GLN A 485 33.52 -4.06 -19.17
N SER A 486 34.06 -5.08 -18.51
CA SER A 486 34.17 -6.46 -18.97
C SER A 486 34.12 -7.38 -17.76
N ILE A 487 33.41 -8.50 -17.90
CA ILE A 487 33.22 -9.50 -16.85
C ILE A 487 34.06 -10.72 -17.23
N THR A 488 35.21 -10.87 -16.56
CA THR A 488 36.16 -11.97 -16.83
C THR A 488 35.98 -13.18 -15.91
N ALA A 489 35.05 -13.11 -14.94
CA ALA A 489 34.81 -14.20 -14.01
C ALA A 489 34.14 -15.38 -14.72
N GLU A 490 34.58 -16.62 -14.47
CA GLU A 490 33.92 -17.83 -14.98
C GLU A 490 32.53 -18.01 -14.37
N GLN A 491 32.39 -17.69 -13.08
CA GLN A 491 31.15 -17.84 -12.32
C GLN A 491 30.92 -16.64 -11.40
N LEU A 492 29.66 -16.28 -11.20
CA LEU A 492 29.24 -15.23 -10.27
C LEU A 492 28.15 -15.74 -9.32
N ASN A 493 28.09 -15.12 -8.14
CA ASN A 493 27.05 -15.38 -7.14
C ASN A 493 26.22 -14.10 -6.98
N PHE A 494 24.90 -14.26 -6.82
CA PHE A 494 23.97 -13.14 -6.74
C PHE A 494 23.11 -13.25 -5.49
N GLN A 495 23.04 -12.19 -4.70
CA GLN A 495 22.09 -12.08 -3.61
C GLN A 495 20.86 -11.30 -4.09
N PHE A 496 19.69 -11.88 -3.85
CA PHE A 496 18.38 -11.27 -4.06
C PHE A 496 17.74 -10.97 -2.70
N VAL A 497 17.16 -9.78 -2.55
CA VAL A 497 16.56 -9.32 -1.30
C VAL A 497 15.11 -8.91 -1.53
N TYR A 498 14.20 -9.51 -0.78
CA TYR A 498 12.79 -9.13 -0.75
C TYR A 498 12.50 -8.21 0.42
N LYS A 499 11.90 -7.05 0.15
CA LYS A 499 11.59 -6.02 1.13
C LYS A 499 10.08 -5.80 1.21
N VAL A 500 9.58 -5.68 2.44
CA VAL A 500 8.18 -5.41 2.73
C VAL A 500 8.06 -4.19 3.64
N TRP A 501 6.94 -3.48 3.54
CA TRP A 501 6.63 -2.38 4.45
C TRP A 501 6.11 -2.94 5.78
N ASN A 502 6.74 -2.58 6.89
CA ASN A 502 6.34 -3.06 8.22
C ASN A 502 5.41 -2.08 8.98
N GLY A 503 5.07 -0.94 8.39
CA GLY A 503 4.35 0.16 9.04
C GLY A 503 5.20 1.43 9.16
N THR A 504 6.52 1.28 9.30
CA THR A 504 7.42 2.43 9.56
C THR A 504 8.53 2.53 8.52
N LEU A 505 9.07 1.39 8.08
CA LEU A 505 10.18 1.31 7.13
C LEU A 505 10.08 0.05 6.27
N TYR A 506 10.77 0.08 5.12
CA TYR A 506 10.98 -1.12 4.32
C TYR A 506 12.05 -1.99 4.98
N GLU A 507 11.65 -3.19 5.42
CA GLU A 507 12.53 -4.18 6.04
C GLU A 507 12.74 -5.38 5.13
N VAL A 508 13.86 -6.08 5.32
CA VAL A 508 14.15 -7.32 4.59
C VAL A 508 13.28 -8.44 5.15
N SER A 509 12.38 -8.96 4.32
CA SER A 509 11.51 -10.07 4.68
C SER A 509 12.13 -11.42 4.36
N ASP A 510 12.85 -11.53 3.24
CA ASP A 510 13.63 -12.72 2.87
C ASP A 510 14.83 -12.31 2.01
N SER A 511 15.86 -13.16 1.98
CA SER A 511 17.01 -13.00 1.11
C SER A 511 17.52 -14.34 0.62
N ARG A 512 17.94 -14.41 -0.64
CA ARG A 512 18.39 -15.64 -1.28
C ARG A 512 19.67 -15.40 -2.07
N ILE A 513 20.60 -16.33 -1.97
CA ILE A 513 21.83 -16.31 -2.75
C ILE A 513 21.76 -17.41 -3.79
N VAL A 514 21.93 -17.03 -5.04
CA VAL A 514 22.10 -17.90 -6.20
C VAL A 514 23.60 -18.08 -6.40
N TYR A 515 24.07 -19.33 -6.44
CA TYR A 515 25.49 -19.65 -6.47
C TYR A 515 25.94 -20.10 -7.85
N ASN A 516 27.19 -19.77 -8.18
CA ASN A 516 27.96 -20.34 -9.29
C ASN A 516 27.32 -20.20 -10.68
N ILE A 517 26.58 -19.11 -10.93
CA ILE A 517 26.00 -18.86 -12.26
C ILE A 517 27.12 -18.73 -13.28
N LYS A 518 27.10 -19.59 -14.30
CA LYS A 518 28.15 -19.64 -15.31
C LYS A 518 28.08 -18.42 -16.24
N ILE A 519 29.19 -17.69 -16.33
CA ILE A 519 29.31 -16.48 -17.17
C ILE A 519 30.22 -16.75 -18.37
N ASN A 520 31.49 -17.10 -18.14
CA ASN A 520 32.45 -17.42 -19.20
C ASN A 520 32.66 -18.91 -19.40
#